data_AF-A0A4D6LDC3-F1
#
_entry.id   AF-A0A4D6LDC3-F1
#
_cell.length_a   1.000
_cell.length_b   1.000
_cell.length_c   1.000
_cell.angle_alpha   90.00
_cell.angle_beta   90.00
_cell.angle_gamma   90.00
#
_symmetry.space_group_name_H-M   'P 1'
#
loop_
_entity.id
_entity.type
_entity.pdbx_description
1 polymer ?
#
loop_
_entity_poly.entity_id
_entity_poly.type
_entity_poly.pdbx_seq_one_letter_code
_entity_poly.pdbx_strand_id
1 'polypeptide(L)'
;MTKLNDKSPTPSELFRHTHQRKKDKSWVDQSSAHVDCKVDGINKGKVYGIGYKSTKVIGKQSYQDSTSSSVQVMREEAEQLKNKLLAVETDRDHLCDRMFNNEKEIKQNNKMLHLLMEKMNFQPPEI
;
A
#
# COMPACT_ATOMS: atom_id res chain seq x y z
N MET A 1 -0.43 5.61 -25.70
CA MET A 1 -0.80 6.07 -24.34
C MET A 1 -1.10 7.56 -24.42
N THR A 2 -2.36 7.96 -24.25
CA THR A 2 -2.79 9.34 -24.49
C THR A 2 -2.83 10.12 -23.18
N LYS A 3 -2.11 11.25 -23.15
CA LYS A 3 -2.08 12.20 -22.04
C LYS A 3 -3.48 12.82 -21.88
N LEU A 4 -4.11 12.61 -20.73
CA LEU A 4 -5.29 13.36 -20.30
C LEU A 4 -4.81 14.47 -19.37
N ASN A 5 -4.73 15.69 -19.90
CA ASN A 5 -4.70 16.99 -19.21
C ASN A 5 -3.90 17.06 -17.89
N ASP A 6 -2.55 17.12 -17.96
CA ASP A 6 -1.58 17.60 -16.94
C ASP A 6 -1.83 17.33 -15.44
N LYS A 7 -2.74 16.42 -15.12
CA LYS A 7 -3.16 16.00 -13.79
C LYS A 7 -3.28 14.50 -13.83
N SER A 8 -2.70 13.86 -12.82
CA SER A 8 -2.80 12.42 -12.61
C SER A 8 -4.28 12.03 -12.63
N PRO A 9 -4.71 11.09 -13.49
CA PRO A 9 -6.11 10.72 -13.57
C PRO A 9 -6.56 10.17 -12.22
N THR A 10 -7.74 10.62 -11.78
CA THR A 10 -8.32 10.14 -10.53
C THR A 10 -8.67 8.64 -10.69
N PRO A 11 -8.62 7.81 -9.63
CA PRO A 11 -8.98 6.39 -9.75
C PRO A 11 -10.31 6.11 -10.47
N SER A 12 -11.33 6.96 -10.28
CA SER A 12 -12.62 6.86 -10.99
C SER A 12 -12.51 7.11 -12.50
N GLU A 13 -11.58 7.97 -12.94
CA GLU A 13 -11.34 8.24 -14.36
C GLU A 13 -10.63 7.06 -15.03
N LEU A 14 -9.67 6.45 -14.33
CA LEU A 14 -9.02 5.21 -14.76
C LEU A 14 -10.04 4.06 -14.87
N PHE A 15 -10.95 3.97 -13.89
CA PHE A 15 -12.00 2.97 -13.88
C PHE A 15 -12.94 3.12 -15.09
N ARG A 16 -13.44 4.33 -15.34
CA ARG A 16 -14.26 4.62 -16.53
C ARG A 16 -13.50 4.34 -17.83
N HIS A 17 -12.22 4.71 -17.91
CA HIS A 17 -11.43 4.47 -19.13
C HIS A 17 -11.30 2.98 -19.49
N THR A 18 -11.33 2.10 -18.50
CA THR A 18 -11.13 0.65 -18.67
C THR A 18 -12.44 -0.12 -18.79
N HIS A 19 -13.49 0.32 -18.11
CA HIS A 19 -14.76 -0.40 -18.02
C HIS A 19 -15.91 0.25 -18.80
N GLN A 20 -15.66 1.42 -19.42
CA GLN A 20 -16.60 2.10 -20.29
C GLN A 20 -16.11 2.06 -21.74
N ARG A 21 -16.97 1.58 -22.64
CA ARG A 21 -16.72 1.55 -24.08
C ARG A 21 -16.70 2.98 -24.62
N LYS A 22 -15.61 3.37 -25.27
CA LYS A 22 -15.40 4.77 -25.74
C LYS A 22 -16.40 5.24 -26.80
N LYS A 23 -17.02 4.32 -27.56
CA LYS A 23 -17.89 4.63 -28.70
C LYS A 23 -19.29 5.09 -28.27
N ASP A 24 -19.87 4.38 -27.33
CA ASP A 24 -21.28 4.51 -26.91
C ASP A 24 -21.41 4.78 -25.39
N LYS A 25 -20.28 4.87 -24.68
CA LYS A 25 -20.21 5.05 -23.23
C LYS A 25 -20.92 3.94 -22.45
N SER A 26 -21.15 2.77 -23.07
CA SER A 26 -21.75 1.63 -22.41
C SER A 26 -20.75 0.94 -21.50
N TRP A 27 -21.24 0.36 -20.41
CA TRP A 27 -20.40 -0.41 -19.49
C TRP A 27 -20.09 -1.78 -20.09
N VAL A 28 -18.87 -2.25 -19.87
CA VAL A 28 -18.41 -3.57 -20.35
C VAL A 28 -19.19 -4.69 -19.65
N ASP A 29 -19.65 -4.46 -18.41
CA ASP A 29 -20.47 -5.38 -17.62
C ASP A 29 -21.38 -4.64 -16.63
N GLN A 30 -22.37 -5.35 -16.07
CA GLN A 30 -23.37 -4.81 -15.15
C GLN A 30 -22.79 -4.41 -13.78
N SER A 31 -21.69 -5.03 -13.36
CA SER A 31 -21.02 -4.70 -12.09
C SER A 31 -20.26 -3.40 -12.20
N SER A 32 -19.61 -3.15 -13.35
CA SER A 32 -18.97 -1.86 -13.64
C SER A 32 -19.96 -0.71 -13.65
N ALA A 33 -21.18 -0.93 -14.16
CA ALA A 33 -22.27 0.03 -14.09
C ALA A 33 -22.74 0.31 -12.65
N HIS A 34 -22.65 -0.68 -11.75
CA HIS A 34 -23.01 -0.53 -10.35
C HIS A 34 -22.01 0.30 -9.55
N VAL A 35 -20.71 0.20 -9.85
CA VAL A 35 -19.64 0.88 -9.11
C VAL A 35 -19.59 2.39 -9.36
N ASP A 36 -19.96 2.86 -10.56
CA ASP A 36 -19.95 4.31 -10.91
C ASP A 36 -21.23 5.05 -10.46
N CYS A 37 -22.15 4.38 -9.73
CA CYS A 37 -23.37 5.04 -9.27
C CYS A 37 -23.08 6.07 -8.16
N LYS A 38 -23.49 7.32 -8.37
CA LYS A 38 -23.39 8.39 -7.37
C LYS A 38 -24.43 8.12 -6.28
N VAL A 39 -23.95 7.85 -5.07
CA VAL A 39 -24.78 7.61 -3.89
C VAL A 39 -25.55 8.88 -3.55
N ASP A 40 -26.88 8.81 -3.56
CA ASP A 40 -27.74 9.97 -3.33
C ASP A 40 -28.37 9.97 -1.93
N GLY A 41 -28.14 8.91 -1.16
CA GLY A 41 -28.50 8.85 0.24
C GLY A 41 -28.33 7.45 0.84
N ILE A 42 -28.14 7.42 2.16
CA ILE A 42 -28.14 6.21 2.98
C ILE A 42 -29.41 6.22 3.82
N ASN A 43 -30.31 5.26 3.60
CA ASN A 43 -31.50 5.07 4.44
C ASN A 43 -31.50 3.66 5.03
N LYS A 44 -31.55 3.56 6.37
CA LYS A 44 -31.49 2.29 7.13
C LYS A 44 -30.34 1.36 6.70
N GLY A 45 -29.15 1.92 6.46
CA GLY A 45 -27.95 1.16 6.09
C GLY A 45 -27.91 0.67 4.63
N LYS A 46 -28.83 1.14 3.76
CA LYS A 46 -28.83 0.83 2.33
C LYS A 46 -28.54 2.08 1.51
N VAL A 47 -27.64 1.93 0.54
CA VAL A 47 -27.19 2.96 -0.40
C VAL A 47 -28.09 2.92 -1.65
N TYR A 48 -28.73 4.03 -1.98
CA TYR A 48 -29.52 4.16 -3.21
C TYR A 48 -28.83 5.18 -4.14
N GLY A 49 -28.54 4.79 -5.37
CA GLY A 49 -28.08 5.70 -6.42
C GLY A 49 -29.26 6.25 -7.22
N ILE A 50 -29.21 7.53 -7.63
CA ILE A 50 -30.14 8.05 -8.63
C ILE A 50 -29.88 7.33 -9.95
N GLY A 51 -30.88 6.61 -10.49
CA GLY A 51 -30.85 6.23 -11.90
C GLY A 51 -31.56 4.95 -12.34
N TYR A 52 -32.03 4.07 -11.46
CA TYR A 52 -32.77 2.87 -11.92
C TYR A 52 -33.95 2.51 -11.02
N LYS A 53 -35.11 2.24 -11.65
CA LYS A 53 -36.26 1.62 -10.99
C LYS A 53 -35.81 0.25 -10.47
N SER A 54 -35.84 0.05 -9.15
CA SER A 54 -35.62 -1.26 -8.53
C SER A 54 -36.68 -2.23 -9.06
N THR A 55 -36.32 -3.09 -10.01
CA THR A 55 -37.07 -4.33 -10.21
C THR A 55 -36.75 -5.23 -9.02
N LYS A 56 -37.78 -5.60 -8.27
CA LYS A 56 -37.66 -6.53 -7.14
C LYS A 56 -37.11 -7.85 -7.66
N VAL A 57 -35.81 -8.10 -7.47
CA VAL A 57 -35.25 -9.44 -7.63
C VAL A 57 -35.70 -10.25 -6.41
N ILE A 58 -36.81 -10.95 -6.58
CA ILE A 58 -37.16 -12.10 -5.74
C ILE A 58 -36.13 -13.17 -6.07
N GLY A 59 -35.17 -13.34 -5.18
CA GLY A 59 -34.11 -14.32 -5.30
C GLY A 59 -33.03 -13.96 -4.31
N LYS A 60 -32.91 -14.72 -3.23
CA LYS A 60 -31.79 -14.63 -2.30
C LYS A 60 -30.52 -14.94 -3.09
N GLN A 61 -29.85 -13.93 -3.65
CA GLN A 61 -28.45 -14.07 -4.03
C GLN A 61 -27.65 -13.99 -2.73
N SER A 62 -27.49 -15.16 -2.12
CA SER A 62 -26.33 -15.43 -1.30
C SER A 62 -25.12 -15.12 -2.18
N TYR A 63 -24.37 -14.07 -1.88
CA TYR A 63 -22.96 -14.02 -2.26
C TYR A 63 -22.30 -15.18 -1.51
N GLN A 64 -22.38 -16.39 -2.07
CA GLN A 64 -21.45 -17.42 -1.69
C GLN A 64 -20.11 -16.99 -2.22
N ASP A 65 -19.12 -17.02 -1.33
CA ASP A 65 -17.69 -16.96 -1.59
C ASP A 65 -17.35 -17.92 -2.74
N SER A 66 -17.48 -17.42 -3.96
CA SER A 66 -16.86 -18.05 -5.12
C SER A 66 -15.40 -17.69 -4.99
N THR A 67 -14.66 -18.53 -4.27
CA THR A 67 -13.20 -18.46 -4.20
C THR A 67 -12.67 -18.76 -5.60
N SER A 68 -12.68 -17.74 -6.46
CA SER A 68 -12.03 -17.77 -7.75
C SER A 68 -10.56 -18.08 -7.50
N SER A 69 -10.02 -19.08 -8.20
CA SER A 69 -8.62 -19.52 -8.07
C SER A 69 -7.63 -18.36 -8.15
N SER A 70 -7.90 -17.33 -8.97
CA SER A 70 -7.08 -16.11 -9.04
C SER A 70 -7.09 -15.27 -7.76
N VAL A 71 -8.22 -15.21 -7.05
CA VAL A 71 -8.35 -14.48 -5.77
C VAL A 71 -7.64 -15.22 -4.64
N GLN A 72 -7.59 -16.56 -4.68
CA GLN A 72 -6.81 -17.35 -3.73
C GLN A 72 -5.30 -17.12 -3.92
N VAL A 73 -4.81 -17.19 -5.15
CA VAL A 73 -3.39 -16.95 -5.47
C VAL A 73 -2.95 -15.55 -5.01
N MET A 74 -3.74 -14.51 -5.30
CA MET A 74 -3.43 -13.15 -4.86
C MET A 74 -3.39 -13.01 -3.32
N ARG A 75 -4.26 -13.75 -2.61
CA ARG A 75 -4.27 -13.75 -1.13
C ARG A 75 -3.02 -14.44 -0.58
N GLU A 76 -2.61 -15.56 -1.16
CA GLU A 76 -1.41 -16.29 -0.75
C GLU A 76 -0.14 -15.47 -0.97
N GLU A 77 -0.01 -14.79 -2.12
CA GLU A 77 1.10 -13.88 -2.40
C GLU A 77 1.15 -12.71 -1.41
N ALA A 78 0.00 -12.14 -1.05
CA ALA A 78 -0.09 -11.07 -0.06
C ALA A 78 0.39 -11.53 1.33
N GLU A 79 -0.01 -12.72 1.78
CA GLU A 79 0.46 -13.27 3.06
C GLU A 79 1.95 -13.61 3.03
N GLN A 80 2.47 -14.14 1.91
CA GLN A 80 3.91 -14.37 1.76
C GLN A 80 4.72 -13.08 1.84
N LEU A 81 4.26 -12.02 1.17
CA LEU A 81 4.91 -10.70 1.23
C LEU A 81 4.88 -10.13 2.65
N LYS A 82 3.77 -10.27 3.36
CA LYS A 82 3.63 -9.84 4.75
C LYS A 82 4.62 -10.56 5.67
N ASN A 83 4.78 -11.87 5.51
CA ASN A 83 5.74 -12.65 6.30
C ASN A 83 7.20 -12.25 5.99
N LYS A 84 7.54 -12.02 4.72
CA LYS A 84 8.86 -11.51 4.34
C LYS A 84 9.14 -10.13 4.92
N LEU A 85 8.13 -9.25 4.89
CA LEU A 85 8.24 -7.91 5.46
C LEU A 85 8.51 -7.98 6.97
N LEU A 86 7.75 -8.82 7.69
CA LEU A 86 7.94 -9.01 9.13
C LEU A 86 9.36 -9.50 9.47
N ALA A 87 9.90 -10.44 8.71
CA ALA A 87 11.27 -10.93 8.91
C ALA A 87 12.33 -9.82 8.67
N VAL A 88 12.12 -9.00 7.64
CA VAL A 88 13.00 -7.85 7.36
C VAL A 88 12.92 -6.80 8.47
N GLU A 89 11.73 -6.56 9.01
CA GLU A 89 11.55 -5.65 10.14
C GLU A 89 12.28 -6.14 11.39
N THR A 90 12.19 -7.43 11.72
CA THR A 90 12.91 -8.00 12.85
C THR A 90 14.44 -7.92 12.67
N ASP A 91 14.93 -8.21 11.46
CA ASP A 91 16.37 -8.12 11.17
C ASP A 91 16.86 -6.67 11.25
N ARG A 92 16.07 -5.71 10.76
CA ARG A 92 16.38 -4.28 10.87
C ARG A 92 16.51 -3.86 12.33
N ASP A 93 15.57 -4.26 13.18
CA ASP A 93 15.57 -3.86 14.59
C ASP A 93 16.81 -4.42 15.32
N HIS A 94 17.17 -5.69 15.06
CA HIS A 94 18.40 -6.30 15.58
C HIS A 94 19.68 -5.58 15.10
N LEU A 95 19.71 -5.12 13.85
CA LEU A 95 20.84 -4.36 13.33
C LEU A 95 20.91 -2.97 13.95
N CYS A 96 19.78 -2.30 14.17
CA CYS A 96 19.73 -1.02 14.86
C CYS A 96 20.32 -1.10 16.28
N ASP A 97 19.96 -2.13 17.06
CA ASP A 97 20.53 -2.36 18.39
C ASP A 97 22.05 -2.57 18.34
N ARG A 98 22.53 -3.35 17.36
CA ARG A 98 23.97 -3.60 17.18
C ARG A 98 24.72 -2.32 16.81
N MET A 99 24.18 -1.53 15.89
CA MET A 99 24.77 -0.25 15.49
C MET A 99 24.87 0.72 16.67
N PHE A 100 23.81 0.80 17.48
CA PHE A 100 23.80 1.63 18.68
C PHE A 100 24.89 1.24 19.67
N ASN A 101 25.06 -0.07 19.91
CA ASN A 101 26.13 -0.58 20.78
C ASN A 101 27.52 -0.27 20.20
N ASN A 102 27.72 -0.50 18.90
CA ASN A 102 28.99 -0.20 18.23
C ASN A 102 29.34 1.29 18.30
N GLU A 103 28.36 2.19 18.12
CA GLU A 103 28.57 3.63 18.23
C GLU A 103 29.02 4.03 19.64
N LYS A 104 28.42 3.43 20.66
CA LYS A 104 28.83 3.63 22.06
C LYS A 104 30.27 3.15 22.31
N GLU A 105 30.64 1.99 21.79
CA GLU A 105 32.01 1.44 21.91
C GLU A 105 33.03 2.31 21.17
N ILE A 106 32.73 2.74 19.94
CA ILE A 106 33.60 3.64 19.16
C ILE A 106 33.83 4.95 19.93
N LYS A 107 32.77 5.53 20.50
CA LYS A 107 32.88 6.74 21.31
C LYS A 107 33.77 6.54 22.53
N GLN A 108 33.63 5.41 23.21
CA GLN A 108 34.49 5.07 24.34
C GLN A 108 35.94 4.84 23.92
N ASN A 109 36.18 4.11 22.83
CA ASN A 109 37.50 3.85 22.28
C ASN A 109 38.21 5.16 21.88
N ASN A 110 37.49 6.06 21.20
CA ASN A 110 38.03 7.38 20.84
C ASN A 110 38.38 8.20 22.08
N LYS A 111 37.55 8.16 23.13
CA LYS A 111 37.86 8.81 24.41
C LYS A 111 39.14 8.24 25.04
N MET A 112 39.30 6.92 25.04
CA MET A 112 40.50 6.26 25.57
C MET A 112 41.74 6.58 24.74
N LEU A 113 41.61 6.62 23.41
CA LEU A 113 42.68 7.02 22.50
C LEU A 113 43.16 8.44 22.81
N HIS A 114 42.24 9.39 22.95
CA HIS A 114 42.57 10.77 23.32
C HIS A 114 43.32 10.84 24.65
N LEU A 115 42.86 10.13 25.69
CA LEU A 115 43.54 10.07 26.99
C LEU A 115 44.95 9.49 26.88
N LEU A 116 45.15 8.48 26.03
CA LEU A 116 46.48 7.90 25.80
C LEU A 116 47.40 8.86 25.05
N MET A 117 46.89 9.53 23.99
CA MET A 117 47.64 10.54 23.25
C MET A 117 48.09 11.68 24.17
N GLU A 118 47.21 12.17 25.05
CA GLU A 118 47.51 13.20 26.04
C GLU A 118 48.61 12.74 27.01
N LYS A 119 48.49 11.52 27.57
CA LYS A 119 49.51 10.97 28.48
C LYS A 119 50.89 10.80 27.85
N MET A 120 50.93 10.57 26.54
CA MET A 120 52.18 10.41 25.79
C MET A 120 52.70 11.74 25.23
N ASN A 121 52.05 12.89 25.51
CA ASN A 121 52.34 14.18 24.88
C ASN A 121 52.44 14.09 23.34
N PHE A 122 51.69 13.19 22.73
CA PHE A 122 51.73 12.99 21.30
C PHE A 122 50.99 14.13 20.60
N GLN A 123 51.71 14.91 19.80
CA GLN A 123 51.12 15.87 18.88
C GLN A 123 51.07 15.27 17.47
N PRO A 124 49.88 15.15 16.86
CA PRO A 124 49.79 14.78 15.46
C PRO A 124 50.56 15.80 14.61
N PRO A 125 51.29 15.36 13.57
CA PRO A 125 51.92 16.28 12.63
C PRO A 125 50.86 17.15 11.95
N GLU A 126 51.09 18.47 11.87
CA GLU A 126 50.30 19.37 11.04
C GLU A 126 50.57 19.02 9.56
N ILE A 127 49.51 18.76 8.80
CA ILE A 127 49.54 18.43 7.36
C ILE A 127 48.89 19.57 6.58
#